data_AF-A0A3A9XE89-F1
#
_entry.id   AF-A0A3A9XE89-F1
#
_cell.length_a   1.000
_cell.length_b   1.000
_cell.length_c   1.000
_cell.angle_alpha   90.00
_cell.angle_beta   90.00
_cell.angle_gamma   90.00
#
_symmetry.space_group_name_H-M   'P 1'
#
loop_
_entity.id
_entity.type
_entity.pdbx_description
1 polymer ?
#
loop_
_entity_poly.entity_id
_entity_poly.type
_entity_poly.pdbx_seq_one_letter_code
_entity_poly.pdbx_strand_id
1 'polypeptide(L)'
;MSLLQITYRWIYIIIATLLSTLVLYHYAKELPELIPNDNLIKEIVMCSGQLVWQGSIIMIFIKKKIHSYLYNMISVSLLGSLALIPLILLYKQEVIVLEIKILLFLLVVCLMILDHTRRVKKLKLPGYLTVTWITYRLLWLPILLF
;
A
#
# COMPACT_ATOMS: atom_id res chain seq x y z
N MET A 1 -19.12 -11.60 14.01
CA MET A 1 -19.15 -11.06 12.63
C MET A 1 -19.85 -12.09 11.78
N SER A 2 -20.83 -11.72 10.96
CA SER A 2 -21.53 -12.72 10.14
C SER A 2 -20.62 -13.26 9.04
N LEU A 3 -20.91 -14.46 8.54
CA LEU A 3 -20.16 -15.06 7.43
C LEU A 3 -20.18 -14.14 6.20
N LEU A 4 -21.34 -13.53 5.89
CA LEU A 4 -21.51 -12.57 4.80
C LEU A 4 -20.57 -11.36 4.92
N GLN A 5 -20.39 -10.82 6.14
CA GLN A 5 -19.47 -9.70 6.38
C GLN A 5 -18.00 -10.09 6.18
N ILE A 6 -17.64 -11.32 6.52
CA ILE A 6 -16.28 -11.85 6.28
C ILE A 6 -16.03 -11.97 4.78
N THR A 7 -16.97 -12.58 4.05
CA THR A 7 -16.87 -12.75 2.59
C THR A 7 -16.74 -11.41 1.87
N TYR A 8 -17.58 -10.43 2.21
CA TYR A 8 -17.51 -9.08 1.64
C TYR A 8 -16.14 -8.44 1.83
N ARG A 9 -15.54 -8.57 3.03
CA ARG A 9 -14.22 -8.00 3.31
C ARG A 9 -13.12 -8.65 2.49
N TRP A 10 -13.15 -9.95 2.28
CA TRP A 10 -12.16 -10.63 1.44
C TRP A 10 -12.28 -10.24 -0.03
N ILE A 11 -13.50 -10.14 -0.56
CA ILE A 11 -13.74 -9.62 -1.91
C ILE A 11 -13.17 -8.21 -2.03
N TYR A 12 -13.47 -7.34 -1.07
CA TYR A 12 -12.91 -5.99 -1.04
C TYR A 12 -11.38 -5.99 -0.98
N ILE A 13 -10.76 -6.85 -0.15
CA ILE A 13 -9.30 -6.95 -0.04
C ILE A 13 -8.68 -7.29 -1.41
N ILE A 14 -9.25 -8.26 -2.13
CA ILE A 14 -8.76 -8.65 -3.46
C ILE A 14 -8.88 -7.50 -4.45
N ILE A 15 -10.06 -6.88 -4.55
CA ILE A 15 -10.30 -5.75 -5.47
C ILE A 15 -9.38 -4.58 -5.15
N ALA A 16 -9.28 -4.19 -3.88
CA ALA A 16 -8.44 -3.09 -3.44
C ALA A 16 -6.95 -3.35 -3.73
N THR A 17 -6.50 -4.60 -3.60
CA THR A 17 -5.14 -4.99 -3.95
C THR A 17 -4.88 -4.85 -5.45
N LEU A 18 -5.79 -5.37 -6.29
CA LEU A 18 -5.67 -5.29 -7.74
C LEU A 18 -5.66 -3.83 -8.22
N LEU A 19 -6.56 -2.99 -7.71
CA LEU A 19 -6.60 -1.57 -8.05
C LEU A 19 -5.33 -0.85 -7.60
N SER A 20 -4.86 -1.12 -6.38
CA SER A 20 -3.62 -0.52 -5.87
C SER A 20 -2.42 -0.89 -6.73
N THR A 21 -2.30 -2.17 -7.09
CA THR A 21 -1.25 -2.69 -7.98
C THR A 21 -1.27 -2.02 -9.34
N LEU A 22 -2.45 -1.90 -9.98
CA LEU A 22 -2.55 -1.28 -11.30
C LEU A 22 -2.14 0.20 -11.27
N VAL A 23 -2.58 0.93 -10.24
CA VAL A 23 -2.22 2.34 -10.11
C VAL A 23 -0.73 2.52 -9.83
N LEU A 24 -0.15 1.70 -8.96
CA LEU A 24 1.30 1.74 -8.68
C LEU A 24 2.14 1.40 -9.92
N TYR A 25 1.74 0.40 -10.70
CA TYR A 25 2.39 0.07 -11.98
C TYR A 25 2.37 1.24 -12.97
N HIS A 26 1.23 1.93 -13.10
CA HIS A 26 1.16 3.12 -13.94
C HIS A 26 1.96 4.28 -13.36
N TYR A 27 1.99 4.42 -12.04
CA TYR A 27 2.79 5.45 -11.37
C TYR A 27 4.29 5.25 -11.59
N ALA A 28 4.79 4.02 -11.46
CA ALA A 28 6.20 3.69 -11.66
C ALA A 28 6.68 4.02 -13.09
N LYS A 29 5.81 3.82 -14.09
CA LYS A 29 6.09 4.18 -15.49
C LYS A 29 6.29 5.68 -15.73
N GLU A 30 5.74 6.54 -14.89
CA GLU A 30 5.94 8.00 -14.97
C GLU A 30 7.25 8.46 -14.29
N LEU A 31 8.03 7.51 -13.75
CA LEU A 31 9.29 7.69 -13.04
C LEU A 31 10.40 6.72 -13.53
N PRO A 32 10.66 6.62 -14.86
CA PRO A 32 11.60 5.63 -15.40
C PRO A 32 13.05 5.82 -14.93
N GLU A 33 13.43 7.04 -14.57
CA GLU A 33 14.75 7.38 -14.02
C GLU A 33 14.97 6.79 -12.61
N LEU A 34 13.90 6.60 -11.85
CA LEU A 34 13.96 6.12 -10.46
C LEU A 34 13.65 4.63 -10.34
N ILE A 35 12.68 4.14 -11.13
CA ILE A 35 12.23 2.75 -11.08
C ILE A 35 12.44 2.12 -12.48
N PRO A 36 13.70 1.87 -12.87
CA PRO A 36 13.99 1.28 -14.16
C PRO A 36 13.44 -0.15 -14.23
N ASN A 37 12.95 -0.56 -15.39
CA ASN A 37 12.48 -1.93 -15.65
C ASN A 37 11.32 -2.40 -14.74
N ASP A 38 10.49 -1.48 -14.25
CA ASP A 38 9.30 -1.88 -13.51
C ASP A 38 8.37 -2.74 -14.37
N ASN A 39 7.69 -3.68 -13.72
CA ASN A 39 6.72 -4.55 -14.37
C ASN A 39 5.58 -4.91 -13.43
N LEU A 40 4.45 -5.28 -14.02
CA LEU A 40 3.24 -5.60 -13.28
C LEU A 40 3.44 -6.75 -12.28
N ILE A 41 4.36 -7.68 -12.55
CA ILE A 41 4.65 -8.81 -11.64
C ILE A 41 5.31 -8.28 -10.34
N LYS A 42 6.30 -7.39 -10.44
CA LYS A 42 6.92 -6.74 -9.25
C LYS A 42 5.84 -6.08 -8.39
N GLU A 43 4.92 -5.35 -9.00
CA GLU A 43 3.84 -4.64 -8.31
C GLU A 43 2.78 -5.57 -7.68
N ILE A 44 2.42 -6.67 -8.37
CA ILE A 44 1.55 -7.72 -7.81
C ILE A 44 2.21 -8.34 -6.59
N VAL A 45 3.47 -8.76 -6.70
CA VAL A 45 4.20 -9.42 -5.61
C VAL A 45 4.37 -8.46 -4.44
N MET A 46 4.71 -7.20 -4.69
CA MET A 46 4.81 -6.19 -3.63
C MET A 46 3.49 -6.06 -2.85
N CYS A 47 2.38 -5.85 -3.54
CA CYS A 47 1.11 -5.52 -2.91
C CYS A 47 0.47 -6.75 -2.23
N SER A 48 0.51 -7.91 -2.88
CA SER A 48 0.02 -9.17 -2.28
C SER A 48 0.93 -9.65 -1.15
N GLY A 49 2.25 -9.52 -1.30
CA GLY A 49 3.21 -9.85 -0.25
C GLY A 49 3.04 -8.99 1.00
N GLN A 50 2.65 -7.71 0.87
CA GLN A 50 2.32 -6.86 2.02
C GLN A 50 1.17 -7.44 2.86
N LEU A 51 0.14 -8.01 2.20
CA LEU A 51 -0.98 -8.68 2.87
C LEU A 51 -0.52 -9.96 3.57
N VAL A 52 0.30 -10.77 2.90
CA VAL A 52 0.84 -12.01 3.47
C VAL A 52 1.73 -11.73 4.68
N TRP A 53 2.61 -10.73 4.57
CA TRP A 53 3.50 -10.29 5.65
C TRP A 53 2.68 -9.85 6.88
N GLN A 54 1.75 -8.91 6.68
CA GLN A 54 0.95 -8.37 7.77
C GLN A 54 -0.07 -9.37 8.34
N GLY A 55 -0.61 -10.23 7.48
CA GLY A 55 -1.43 -11.36 7.89
C GLY A 55 -0.65 -12.30 8.82
N SER A 56 0.58 -12.65 8.43
CA SER A 56 1.47 -13.51 9.23
C SER A 56 1.78 -12.90 10.59
N ILE A 57 2.14 -11.60 10.65
CA ILE A 57 2.40 -10.91 11.92
C ILE A 57 1.18 -10.94 12.84
N ILE A 58 -0.03 -10.68 12.32
CA ILE A 58 -1.25 -10.75 13.14
C ILE A 58 -1.53 -12.19 13.59
N MET A 59 -1.39 -13.18 12.71
CA MET A 59 -1.66 -14.58 13.05
C MET A 59 -0.71 -15.10 14.13
N ILE A 60 0.56 -14.74 14.08
CA ILE A 60 1.57 -15.23 15.02
C ILE A 60 1.48 -14.51 16.37
N PHE A 61 1.47 -13.17 16.36
CA PHE A 61 1.65 -12.38 17.59
C PHE A 61 0.34 -11.93 18.24
N ILE A 62 -0.74 -11.77 17.47
CA ILE A 62 -1.99 -11.16 17.96
C ILE A 62 -3.13 -12.19 18.01
N LYS A 63 -3.18 -13.12 17.06
CA LYS A 63 -4.14 -14.24 16.95
C LYS A 63 -5.62 -13.82 16.91
N LYS A 64 -5.91 -12.53 16.70
CA LYS A 64 -7.27 -11.97 16.65
C LYS A 64 -7.39 -10.84 15.63
N LYS A 65 -8.63 -10.54 15.22
CA LYS A 65 -8.99 -9.39 14.37
C LYS A 65 -8.34 -9.37 12.97
N ILE A 66 -7.81 -10.49 12.47
CA ILE A 66 -7.13 -10.57 11.16
C ILE A 66 -7.94 -9.93 10.02
N HIS A 67 -9.21 -10.33 9.86
CA HIS A 67 -10.07 -9.79 8.81
C HIS A 67 -10.31 -8.28 8.95
N SER A 68 -10.54 -7.81 10.18
CA SER A 68 -10.73 -6.37 10.45
C SER A 68 -9.47 -5.57 10.18
N TYR A 69 -8.30 -6.13 10.53
CA TYR A 69 -7.03 -5.47 10.34
C TYR A 69 -6.64 -5.42 8.85
N LEU A 70 -6.61 -6.55 8.15
CA LEU A 70 -6.24 -6.59 6.73
C LEU A 70 -7.17 -5.72 5.88
N TYR A 71 -8.47 -5.73 6.15
CA TYR A 71 -9.44 -4.84 5.51
C TYR A 71 -9.11 -3.36 5.73
N ASN A 72 -8.78 -2.95 6.96
CA ASN A 72 -8.42 -1.56 7.25
C ASN A 72 -7.08 -1.18 6.64
N MET A 73 -6.11 -2.09 6.68
CA MET A 73 -4.76 -1.89 6.13
C MET A 73 -4.81 -1.70 4.62
N ILE A 74 -5.49 -2.58 3.87
CA ILE A 74 -5.59 -2.45 2.41
C ILE A 74 -6.40 -1.22 2.01
N SER A 75 -7.36 -0.78 2.83
CA SER A 75 -8.07 0.49 2.60
C SER A 75 -7.11 1.69 2.60
N VAL A 76 -6.09 1.69 3.47
CA VAL A 76 -5.05 2.73 3.47
C VAL A 76 -4.25 2.68 2.17
N SER A 77 -3.82 1.47 1.75
CA SER A 77 -3.11 1.27 0.48
C SER A 77 -3.92 1.77 -0.72
N LEU A 78 -5.21 1.45 -0.77
CA LEU A 78 -6.11 1.87 -1.85
C LEU A 78 -6.29 3.40 -1.87
N LEU A 79 -6.52 4.03 -0.71
CA LEU A 79 -6.64 5.49 -0.65
C LEU A 79 -5.33 6.17 -1.07
N GLY A 80 -4.20 5.64 -0.63
CA GLY A 80 -2.88 6.11 -1.07
C GLY A 80 -2.70 5.98 -2.57
N SER A 81 -3.01 4.82 -3.16
CA SER A 81 -2.90 4.63 -4.61
C SER A 81 -3.85 5.53 -5.38
N LEU A 82 -5.10 5.69 -4.94
CA LEU A 82 -6.05 6.61 -5.58
C LEU A 82 -5.56 8.06 -5.53
N ALA A 83 -4.88 8.47 -4.46
CA ALA A 83 -4.27 9.79 -4.37
C ALA A 83 -3.11 10.02 -5.37
N LEU A 84 -2.50 8.94 -5.88
CA LEU A 84 -1.47 9.02 -6.93
C LEU A 84 -2.07 9.23 -8.33
N ILE A 85 -3.33 8.87 -8.58
CA ILE A 85 -3.97 9.04 -9.90
C ILE A 85 -3.87 10.49 -10.43
N PRO A 86 -4.24 11.54 -9.67
CA PRO A 86 -4.07 12.91 -10.14
C PRO A 86 -2.59 13.26 -10.41
N LEU A 87 -1.65 12.69 -9.66
CA LEU A 87 -0.21 12.89 -9.91
C LEU A 87 0.22 12.27 -11.24
N ILE A 88 -0.24 11.06 -11.55
CA ILE A 88 0.01 10.39 -12.85
C ILE A 88 -0.47 11.28 -14.00
N LEU A 89 -1.68 11.85 -13.89
CA LEU A 89 -2.23 12.71 -14.93
C LEU A 89 -1.43 14.00 -15.10
N LEU A 90 -0.92 14.58 -14.01
CA LEU A 90 -0.07 15.76 -14.05
C LEU A 90 1.31 15.47 -14.65
N TYR A 91 1.92 14.31 -14.35
CA TYR A 91 3.28 13.98 -14.79
C TYR A 91 3.39 13.77 -16.30
N LYS A 92 2.30 13.34 -16.95
CA LYS A 92 2.20 13.24 -18.42
C LYS A 92 2.36 14.56 -19.16
N GLN A 93 2.23 15.69 -18.47
CA GLN A 93 2.44 17.01 -19.06
C GLN A 93 3.92 17.43 -19.08
N GLU A 94 4.82 16.62 -18.49
CA GLU A 94 6.28 16.85 -18.40
C GLU A 94 6.71 18.18 -17.76
N VAL A 95 5.80 18.91 -17.11
CA VAL A 95 6.08 20.22 -16.49
C VAL A 95 6.77 20.10 -15.12
N ILE A 96 6.66 18.93 -14.47
CA ILE A 96 7.07 18.74 -13.07
C ILE A 96 8.42 18.03 -13.00
N VAL A 97 9.40 18.68 -12.38
CA VAL A 97 10.75 18.11 -12.12
C VAL A 97 10.71 16.95 -11.11
N LEU A 98 11.69 16.04 -11.21
CA LEU A 98 11.73 14.77 -10.46
C LEU A 98 11.65 14.97 -8.94
N GLU A 99 12.32 15.98 -8.39
CA GLU A 99 12.35 16.27 -6.95
C GLU A 99 10.95 16.57 -6.42
N ILE A 100 10.16 17.34 -7.18
CA ILE A 100 8.77 17.63 -6.82
C ILE A 100 7.93 16.36 -6.89
N LYS A 101 8.17 15.49 -7.89
CA LYS A 101 7.46 14.20 -8.00
C LYS A 101 7.71 13.33 -6.76
N ILE A 102 8.95 13.28 -6.28
CA ILE A 102 9.36 12.55 -5.06
C ILE A 102 8.73 13.17 -3.81
N LEU A 103 8.74 14.49 -3.68
CA LEU A 103 8.13 15.18 -2.53
C LEU A 103 6.62 14.90 -2.43
N LEU A 104 5.91 14.92 -3.55
CA LEU A 104 4.48 14.60 -3.60
C LEU A 104 4.22 13.13 -3.24
N PHE A 105 5.06 12.20 -3.69
CA PHE A 105 4.99 10.80 -3.27
C PHE A 105 5.18 10.64 -1.76
N LEU A 106 6.23 11.26 -1.20
CA LEU A 106 6.52 11.21 0.22
C LEU A 106 5.39 11.82 1.06
N LEU A 107 4.75 12.87 0.57
CA LEU A 107 3.55 13.43 1.21
C LEU A 107 2.42 12.38 1.29
N VAL A 108 2.13 11.68 0.19
CA VAL A 108 1.14 10.58 0.17
C VAL A 108 1.54 9.47 1.16
N VAL A 109 2.81 9.05 1.17
CA VAL A 109 3.31 8.04 2.11
C VAL A 109 3.14 8.48 3.58
N CYS A 110 3.47 9.73 3.90
CA CYS A 110 3.27 10.28 5.24
C CYS A 110 1.79 10.24 5.66
N LEU A 111 0.87 10.64 4.77
CA LEU A 111 -0.57 10.58 5.03
C LEU A 111 -1.05 9.14 5.24
N MET A 112 -0.53 8.19 4.47
CA MET A 112 -0.82 6.76 4.64
C MET A 112 -0.35 6.24 6.00
N ILE A 113 0.86 6.59 6.44
CA ILE A 113 1.39 6.19 7.76
C ILE A 113 0.53 6.74 8.90
N LEU A 114 0.10 8.00 8.79
CA LEU A 114 -0.80 8.63 9.77
C LEU A 114 -2.14 7.90 9.82
N ASP A 115 -2.75 7.61 8.65
CA ASP A 115 -4.04 6.91 8.60
C ASP A 115 -3.94 5.46 9.10
N HIS A 116 -2.87 4.73 8.74
CA HIS A 116 -2.62 3.39 9.24
C HIS A 116 -2.48 3.38 10.76
N THR A 117 -1.68 4.30 11.31
CA THR A 117 -1.50 4.44 12.77
C THR A 117 -2.83 4.73 13.47
N ARG A 118 -3.63 5.64 12.91
CA ARG A 118 -4.97 5.97 13.42
C ARG A 118 -5.90 4.76 13.42
N ARG A 119 -5.90 3.97 12.35
CA ARG A 119 -6.74 2.75 12.22
C ARG A 119 -6.29 1.64 13.17
N VAL A 120 -4.99 1.42 13.31
CA VAL A 120 -4.42 0.46 14.28
C VAL A 120 -4.86 0.83 15.71
N LYS A 121 -4.74 2.12 16.09
CA LYS A 121 -5.24 2.63 17.37
C LYS A 121 -6.74 2.42 17.54
N LYS A 122 -7.55 2.74 16.53
CA LYS A 122 -9.02 2.55 16.55
C LYS A 122 -9.40 1.07 16.71
N LEU A 123 -8.63 0.15 16.14
CA LEU A 123 -8.83 -1.29 16.29
C LEU A 123 -8.33 -1.83 17.64
N LYS A 124 -7.76 -0.99 18.52
CA LYS A 124 -7.10 -1.38 19.78
C LYS A 124 -6.04 -2.46 19.53
N LEU A 125 -5.22 -2.26 18.49
CA LEU A 125 -4.10 -3.10 18.13
C LEU A 125 -2.77 -2.39 18.46
N PRO A 126 -1.68 -3.14 18.69
CA PRO A 126 -0.41 -2.54 19.08
C PRO A 126 0.23 -1.74 17.94
N GLY A 127 0.88 -0.63 18.29
CA GLY A 127 1.47 0.30 17.32
C GLY A 127 2.60 -0.29 16.47
N TYR A 128 3.26 -1.36 16.93
CA TYR A 128 4.32 -2.02 16.17
C TYR A 128 3.84 -2.57 14.82
N LEU A 129 2.53 -2.79 14.62
CA LEU A 129 1.98 -3.16 13.32
C LEU A 129 2.24 -2.11 12.23
N THR A 130 2.24 -0.82 12.58
CA THR A 130 2.64 0.23 11.64
C THR A 130 4.13 0.12 11.32
N VAL A 131 4.96 -0.16 12.33
CA VAL A 131 6.40 -0.34 12.12
C VAL A 131 6.66 -1.51 11.16
N THR A 132 6.07 -2.68 11.41
CA THR A 132 6.23 -3.84 10.51
C THR A 132 5.66 -3.58 9.11
N TRP A 133 4.67 -2.69 8.96
CA TRP A 133 4.11 -2.31 7.67
C TRP A 133 5.11 -1.45 6.88
N ILE A 134 5.70 -0.45 7.55
CA ILE A 134 6.79 0.37 6.97
C ILE A 134 7.99 -0.52 6.64
N THR A 135 8.39 -1.42 7.55
CA THR A 135 9.54 -2.32 7.34
C THR A 135 9.40 -3.13 6.05
N TYR A 136 8.23 -3.70 5.78
CA TYR A 136 8.02 -4.43 4.54
C TYR A 136 8.24 -3.55 3.30
N ARG A 137 7.73 -2.31 3.32
CA ARG A 137 7.92 -1.36 2.21
C ARG A 137 9.39 -1.03 2.01
N LEU A 138 10.13 -0.79 3.09
CA LEU A 138 11.57 -0.50 3.02
C LEU A 138 12.38 -1.70 2.50
N LEU A 139 12.01 -2.93 2.89
CA LEU A 139 12.65 -4.15 2.38
C LEU A 139 12.42 -4.36 0.88
N TRP A 140 11.28 -3.86 0.36
CA TRP A 140 10.95 -4.00 -1.06
C TRP A 140 11.58 -2.91 -1.95
N LEU A 141 11.89 -1.73 -1.40
CA LEU A 141 12.47 -0.61 -2.17
C LEU A 141 13.70 -1.02 -3.01
N PRO A 142 14.71 -1.74 -2.49
CA PRO A 142 15.86 -2.14 -3.30
C PRO A 142 15.49 -3.02 -4.50
N ILE A 143 14.45 -3.86 -4.38
CA ILE A 143 13.99 -4.76 -5.46
C ILE A 143 13.27 -3.98 -6.58
N LEU A 144 12.69 -2.82 -6.24
CA LEU A 144 12.09 -1.91 -7.21
C LEU A 144 13.15 -1.06 -7.91
N LEU A 145 14.12 -0.53 -7.16
CA LEU A 145 15.10 0.45 -7.65
C LEU A 145 16.27 -0.18 -8.41
N PHE A 146 16.55 -1.47 -8.21
CA PHE A 146 17.67 -2.20 -8.80
C PHE A 146 17.20 -3.52 -9.45
#